data_AF-A0A2H0RVR0-F1
#
_entry.id   AF-A0A2H0RVR0-F1
#
_cell.length_a   1.000
_cell.length_b   1.000
_cell.length_c   1.000
_cell.angle_alpha   90.00
_cell.angle_beta   90.00
_cell.angle_gamma   90.00
#
_symmetry.space_group_name_H-M   'P 1'
#
loop_
_entity.id
_entity.type
_entity.pdbx_description
1 polymer ?
#
loop_
_entity_poly.entity_id
_entity_poly.type
_entity_poly.pdbx_seq_one_letter_code
_entity_poly.pdbx_strand_id
1 'polypeptide(L)' 'MDTARISALISESNILTSAEREYWTQSLPKMNPEQLAKLEQILVKAQQIPWTEHVQKYFSFITKSAKSYVAGATK' A
#
# COMPACT_ATOMS: atom_id res chain seq x y z
N MET A 1 13.88 4.50 13.57
CA MET A 1 12.56 4.17 12.98
C MET A 1 12.34 2.68 13.15
N ASP A 2 11.14 2.27 13.53
CA ASP A 2 10.86 0.89 13.90
C ASP A 2 10.28 0.12 12.71
N THR A 3 11.08 -0.79 12.12
CA THR A 3 10.69 -1.59 10.97
C THR A 3 9.62 -2.63 11.32
N ALA A 4 9.52 -3.06 12.58
CA ALA A 4 8.48 -3.98 13.04
C ALA A 4 7.10 -3.32 13.02
N ARG A 5 7.01 -2.05 13.43
CA ARG A 5 5.80 -1.22 13.31
C ARG A 5 5.37 -1.06 11.85
N ILE A 6 6.29 -0.75 10.95
CA ILE A 6 5.97 -0.61 9.52
C ILE A 6 5.52 -1.96 8.94
N SER A 7 6.15 -3.07 9.34
CA SER A 7 5.72 -4.41 8.95
C SER A 7 4.30 -4.72 9.40
N ALA A 8 3.92 -4.38 10.64
CA ALA A 8 2.54 -4.53 11.11
C ALA A 8 1.55 -3.69 10.29
N LEU A 9 1.90 -2.42 10.04
CA LEU A 9 1.09 -1.52 9.21
C LEU A 9 0.90 -2.06 7.77
N ILE A 10 1.93 -2.68 7.19
CA ILE A 10 1.84 -3.34 5.87
C ILE A 10 0.87 -4.52 5.94
N SER A 11 1.01 -5.39 6.96
CA SER A 11 0.18 -6.57 7.14
C SER A 11 -1.31 -6.24 7.32
N GLU A 12 -1.62 -5.14 8.00
CA GLU A 12 -2.98 -4.68 8.28
C GLU A 12 -3.56 -3.75 7.18
N SER A 13 -2.77 -3.42 6.17
CA SER A 13 -3.14 -2.39 5.19
C SER A 13 -4.26 -2.84 4.24
N ASN A 14 -5.36 -2.07 4.21
CA ASN A 14 -6.47 -2.28 3.28
C ASN A 14 -6.20 -1.77 1.85
N ILE A 15 -5.18 -0.92 1.67
CA ILE A 15 -4.79 -0.40 0.34
C ILE A 15 -3.83 -1.32 -0.40
N LEU A 16 -3.18 -2.26 0.30
CA LEU A 16 -2.20 -3.17 -0.27
C LEU A 16 -2.80 -4.54 -0.53
N THR A 17 -2.59 -5.05 -1.75
CA THR A 17 -2.83 -6.46 -2.10
C THR A 17 -1.79 -7.38 -1.45
N SER A 18 -2.07 -8.68 -1.42
CA SER A 18 -1.15 -9.69 -0.86
C SER A 18 0.26 -9.62 -1.46
N ALA A 19 0.35 -9.45 -2.78
CA ALA A 19 1.62 -9.34 -3.49
C ALA A 19 2.38 -8.05 -3.13
N GLU A 20 1.67 -6.93 -2.97
CA GLU A 20 2.29 -5.67 -2.56
C GLU A 20 2.78 -5.73 -1.12
N ARG A 21 2.02 -6.39 -0.21
CA ARG A 21 2.45 -6.59 1.18
C ARG A 21 3.77 -7.35 1.23
N GLU A 22 3.89 -8.41 0.45
CA GLU A 22 5.13 -9.18 0.35
C GLU A 22 6.28 -8.34 -0.22
N TYR A 23 6.04 -7.65 -1.34
CA TYR A 23 7.04 -6.76 -1.96
C TYR A 23 7.55 -5.69 -0.99
N TRP A 24 6.64 -5.01 -0.29
CA TRP A 24 7.03 -3.95 0.64
C TRP A 24 7.78 -4.50 1.84
N THR A 25 7.35 -5.65 2.39
CA THR A 25 8.05 -6.32 3.51
C THR A 25 9.49 -6.70 3.14
N GLN A 26 9.70 -7.26 1.95
CA GLN A 26 11.03 -7.59 1.45
C GLN A 26 11.89 -6.35 1.11
N SER A 27 11.23 -5.22 0.83
CA SER A 27 11.89 -3.96 0.48
C SER A 27 12.29 -3.13 1.71
N LEU A 28 11.63 -3.32 2.87
CA LEU A 28 11.93 -2.62 4.13
C LEU A 28 13.43 -2.54 4.47
N PRO A 29 14.23 -3.63 4.45
CA PRO A 29 15.65 -3.58 4.80
C PRO A 29 16.52 -2.78 3.81
N LYS A 30 15.98 -2.46 2.63
CA LYS A 30 16.69 -1.72 1.56
C LYS A 30 16.30 -0.24 1.52
N MET A 31 15.36 0.19 2.36
CA MET A 31 14.86 1.57 2.37
C MET A 31 15.68 2.47 3.27
N ASN A 32 15.83 3.73 2.85
CA ASN A 32 16.40 4.78 3.68
C ASN A 32 15.34 5.33 4.68
N PRO A 33 15.77 6.09 5.71
CA PRO A 33 14.84 6.61 6.72
C PRO A 33 13.72 7.51 6.17
N GLU A 34 13.98 8.28 5.12
CA GLU A 34 12.97 9.14 4.49
C GLU A 34 11.89 8.34 3.75
N GLN A 35 12.29 7.26 3.08
CA GLN A 35 11.39 6.32 2.42
C GLN A 35 10.52 5.59 3.45
N LEU A 36 11.12 5.13 4.55
CA LEU A 36 10.40 4.51 5.66
C LEU A 36 9.40 5.48 6.28
N ALA A 37 9.76 6.75 6.46
CA ALA A 37 8.86 7.78 6.95
C ALA A 37 7.67 8.05 6.04
N LYS A 38 7.90 8.15 4.73
CA LYS A 38 6.82 8.33 3.76
C LYS A 38 5.90 7.11 3.73
N LEU A 39 6.45 5.91 3.75
CA LEU A 39 5.69 4.67 3.76
C LEU A 39 4.82 4.57 5.02
N GLU A 40 5.39 4.83 6.19
CA GLU A 40 4.64 4.86 7.46
C GLU A 40 3.50 5.88 7.40
N GLN A 41 3.75 7.11 6.94
CA GLN A 41 2.72 8.14 6.82
C GLN A 41 1.56 7.70 5.91
N ILE A 42 1.85 7.06 4.78
CA ILE A 42 0.83 6.57 3.85
C ILE A 42 -0.01 5.48 4.53
N LEU A 43 0.63 4.52 5.19
CA LEU A 43 -0.06 3.40 5.85
C LEU A 43 -0.91 3.87 7.04
N VAL A 44 -0.40 4.80 7.85
CA VAL A 44 -1.16 5.40 8.96
C VAL A 44 -2.38 6.16 8.44
N LYS A 45 -2.22 6.96 7.37
CA LYS A 45 -3.36 7.64 6.74
C LYS A 45 -4.38 6.65 6.20
N ALA A 46 -3.94 5.54 5.62
CA ALA A 46 -4.82 4.49 5.11
C ALA A 46 -5.64 3.80 6.22
N GLN A 47 -5.08 3.65 7.44
CA GLN A 47 -5.83 3.13 8.59
C GLN A 47 -6.92 4.10 9.07
N GLN A 48 -6.74 5.40 8.88
CA GLN A 48 -7.73 6.41 9.26
C GLN A 48 -8.91 6.50 8.27
N ILE A 49 -8.81 5.86 7.11
CA ILE A 49 -9.91 5.85 6.14
C ILE A 49 -11.03 4.95 6.65
N PRO A 50 -12.28 5.45 6.75
CA PRO A 50 -13.41 4.60 7.07
C PRO A 50 -13.71 3.71 5.85
N TRP A 51 -13.30 2.44 5.93
CA TRP A 51 -13.44 1.41 4.87
C TRP A 51 -14.89 0.93 4.67
N THR A 52 -15.80 1.87 4.45
CA THR A 52 -17.20 1.60 4.09
C THR A 52 -17.30 0.96 2.71
N GLU A 53 -18.41 0.29 2.41
CA GLU A 53 -18.64 -0.34 1.11
C GLU A 53 -18.47 0.62 -0.08
N HIS A 54 -18.86 1.89 0.08
CA HIS A 54 -18.69 2.92 -0.94
C HIS A 54 -17.21 3.21 -1.23
N VAL A 55 -16.40 3.33 -0.18
CA VAL A 55 -14.95 3.57 -0.30
C VAL A 55 -14.27 2.36 -0.93
N GLN A 56 -14.63 1.14 -0.50
CA GLN A 56 -14.09 -0.09 -1.09
C GLN A 56 -14.45 -0.21 -2.57
N LYS A 57 -15.69 0.11 -2.96
CA LYS A 57 -16.13 0.09 -4.36
C LYS A 57 -15.37 1.10 -5.20
N TYR A 58 -15.21 2.33 -4.72
CA TYR A 58 -14.43 3.37 -5.41
C TYR A 58 -12.95 2.97 -5.55
N PHE A 59 -12.35 2.47 -4.49
CA PHE A 59 -10.97 1.97 -4.51
C PHE A 59 -10.80 0.80 -5.49
N SER A 60 -11.76 -0.12 -5.54
CA SER A 60 -11.76 -1.24 -6.50
C SER A 60 -11.84 -0.76 -7.96
N PHE A 61 -12.54 0.35 -8.21
CA PHE A 61 -12.64 0.95 -9.54
C PHE A 61 -11.31 1.58 -9.95
N ILE A 62 -10.70 2.38 -9.07
CA ILE A 62 -9.39 3.01 -9.33
C ILE A 62 -8.31 1.96 -9.55
N THR A 63 -8.24 0.93 -8.70
CA THR A 63 -7.22 -0.12 -8.80
C THR A 63 -7.37 -0.95 -10.08
N LYS A 64 -8.60 -1.19 -10.55
CA LYS A 64 -8.85 -1.82 -11.86
C LYS A 64 -8.37 -0.93 -13.01
N SER A 65 -8.66 0.37 -12.97
CA SER A 65 -8.17 1.32 -13.98
C SER A 65 -6.64 1.45 -13.99
N ALA A 66 -6.01 1.46 -12.81
CA ALA A 66 -4.55 1.49 -12.67
C ALA A 66 -3.88 0.21 -13.23
N LYS A 67 -4.45 -0.98 -12.96
CA LYS A 67 -4.01 -2.23 -13.60
C LYS A 67 -4.12 -2.20 -15.12
N SER A 68 -5.19 -1.61 -15.66
CA SER A 68 -5.39 -1.52 -17.10
C SER A 68 -4.39 -0.58 -17.79
N TYR A 69 -3.95 0.47 -17.11
CA TYR A 69 -2.97 1.42 -17.67
C TYR A 69 -1.55 0.84 -17.74
N VAL A 70 -1.15 0.08 -16.71
CA VAL A 70 0.16 -0.59 -16.68
C VAL A 70 0.20 -1.77 -17.67
N ALA A 71 -0.90 -2.48 -17.88
CA ALA A 71 -1.00 -3.55 -18.88
C ALA A 71 -1.06 -3.02 -20.34
N GLY A 72 -1.45 -1.76 -20.54
CA GLY A 72 -1.46 -1.11 -21.86
C GLY A 72 -0.12 -0.47 -22.26
N ALA A 73 0.80 -0.27 -21.31
CA ALA A 73 2.12 0.35 -21.54
C ALA A 73 3.21 -0.65 -21.98
N THR A 74 2.86 -1.93 -22.17
CA THR A 74 3.77 -3.00 -22.64
C THR A 74 3.38 -3.54 -24.02
N LYS A 75 3.00 -2.66 -24.96
CA LYS A 75 2.82 -3.02 -26.37
C LYS A 75 3.68 -2.14 -27.27
#